data_AF-F6PWD4-F1
#
_entry.id   AF-F6PWD4-F1
#
_cell.length_a   1.000
_cell.length_b   1.000
_cell.length_c   1.000
_cell.angle_alpha   90.00
_cell.angle_beta   90.00
_cell.angle_gamma   90.00
#
_symmetry.space_group_name_H-M   'P 1'
#
loop_
_entity.id
_entity.type
_entity.pdbx_description
1 polymer ?
#
loop_
_entity_poly.entity_id
_entity_poly.type
_entity_poly.pdbx_seq_one_letter_code
_entity_poly.pdbx_strand_id
1 'polypeptide(L)'
;VEYFSTQNYVGLFLEENAAQFLRNLSEQFAEEAKTLILKCIYKQICSTKQTVFYYCNFLTYLSFCGRAALGTKVEPHSNKQLHITLAYKFPTNQFTKLEELAKKLDLNKPSAWEVRLYSKDPKFGDCETLRVLYPYSPTSETHLQLINGDCIFVGPEDVSDASKSSFEGWFYGTSWMTGCSGFFPATHTEKSTDTDTWTIHKNCVLTSKATASDEGRKLQRKYSRGADEFHTSGYSSQTLLQNVKTYIIYMPPKQPLTYYKHHHHIKDIAEVPEIDEPTHQQIESRDRSRHVPVPSNSGVVTTDPPPRPPKDDVYAQVQKPKGISPVLPTMNQRSRRIYIFRHAERVDVTFGKQWIKMSFDEQGHYHRKNLNMPQKIPKRVGGPEDFNHDSPITEMGLYQAFLTGQGLRGVGVNFSHVFSSPSLRCLQTANAILKGMGDDKKLNVNVDLALYEWMKWSPGGLPKFMDASSMNNFGIKVDKNYRSWVSEDDMPHNERCSDYFKRCHKFISRVAKETKGDILITGHAGSLDGLSRQIQGLSPRPMPEFVGIVTKIPYCGSLVLEDCPELGIWQIVDPPYPPLTHAPNPRFDWKILQG
;
A
#
# COMPACT_ATOMS: atom_id res chain seq x y z
N VAL A 1 6.87 -36.84 10.29
CA VAL A 1 5.43 -36.49 10.35
C VAL A 1 4.64 -37.77 10.43
N GLU A 2 3.46 -37.74 11.03
CA GLU A 2 2.59 -38.91 11.27
C GLU A 2 1.30 -38.79 10.46
N TYR A 3 0.86 -39.88 9.83
CA TYR A 3 -0.36 -39.89 9.01
C TYR A 3 -1.61 -40.10 9.86
N PHE A 4 -2.67 -39.31 9.59
CA PHE A 4 -3.97 -39.45 10.26
C PHE A 4 -5.12 -39.14 9.30
N SER A 5 -6.25 -39.86 9.47
CA SER A 5 -7.45 -39.63 8.67
C SER A 5 -8.74 -40.07 9.35
N THR A 6 -9.82 -39.35 9.06
CA THR A 6 -11.22 -39.65 9.41
C THR A 6 -12.11 -39.49 8.16
N GLN A 7 -13.38 -39.86 8.22
CA GLN A 7 -14.31 -39.84 7.08
C GLN A 7 -14.44 -38.49 6.34
N ASN A 8 -13.98 -37.37 6.91
CA ASN A 8 -14.03 -36.02 6.36
C ASN A 8 -12.71 -35.21 6.51
N TYR A 9 -11.60 -35.84 6.91
CA TYR A 9 -10.29 -35.21 7.04
C TYR A 9 -9.15 -36.20 6.75
N VAL A 10 -8.10 -35.74 6.06
CA VAL A 10 -6.85 -36.47 5.83
C VAL A 10 -5.69 -35.49 6.00
N GLY A 11 -4.67 -35.84 6.77
CA GLY A 11 -3.52 -34.96 7.01
C GLY A 11 -2.29 -35.64 7.60
N LEU A 12 -1.21 -34.86 7.72
CA LEU A 12 0.08 -35.27 8.27
C LEU A 12 0.44 -34.40 9.48
N PHE A 13 0.42 -34.96 10.68
CA PHE A 13 0.78 -34.25 11.91
C PHE A 13 2.30 -34.13 12.06
N LEU A 14 2.75 -33.01 12.64
CA LEU A 14 4.17 -32.76 12.86
C LEU A 14 4.64 -33.43 14.16
N GLU A 15 5.86 -33.98 14.11
CA GLU A 15 6.58 -34.41 15.31
C GLU A 15 6.88 -33.20 16.19
N GLU A 16 6.80 -33.37 17.51
CA GLU A 16 6.78 -32.26 18.47
C GLU A 16 8.02 -31.35 18.38
N ASN A 17 9.20 -31.92 18.10
CA ASN A 17 10.44 -31.13 17.87
C ASN A 17 10.32 -30.19 16.64
N ALA A 18 9.68 -30.65 15.57
CA ALA A 18 9.46 -29.84 14.37
C ALA A 18 8.29 -28.86 14.56
N ALA A 19 7.25 -29.25 15.30
CA ALA A 19 6.15 -28.38 15.66
C ALA A 19 6.64 -27.21 16.55
N GLN A 20 7.49 -27.49 17.54
CA GLN A 20 8.03 -26.47 18.42
C GLN A 20 8.98 -25.50 17.70
N PHE A 21 9.78 -25.98 16.73
CA PHE A 21 10.57 -25.09 15.88
C PHE A 21 9.68 -24.09 15.12
N LEU A 22 8.56 -24.55 14.55
CA LEU A 22 7.62 -23.67 13.84
C LEU A 22 6.84 -22.73 14.77
N ARG A 23 6.50 -23.17 15.99
CA ARG A 23 5.93 -22.28 17.03
C ARG A 23 6.90 -21.14 17.37
N ASN A 24 8.14 -21.46 17.73
CA ASN A 24 9.19 -20.47 18.01
C ASN A 24 9.42 -19.50 16.83
N LEU A 25 9.42 -20.01 15.59
CA LEU A 25 9.56 -19.19 14.38
C LEU A 25 8.37 -18.25 14.19
N SER A 26 7.14 -18.71 14.40
CA SER A 26 5.94 -17.88 14.28
C SER A 26 5.85 -16.79 15.35
N GLU A 27 6.28 -17.08 16.59
CA GLU A 27 6.37 -16.12 17.70
C GLU A 27 7.34 -14.97 17.36
N GLN A 28 8.57 -15.32 16.98
CA GLN A 28 9.60 -14.35 16.61
C GLN A 28 9.15 -13.48 15.43
N PHE A 29 8.56 -14.10 14.40
CA PHE A 29 8.09 -13.39 13.22
C PHE A 29 6.90 -12.46 13.52
N ALA A 30 5.97 -12.88 14.38
CA ALA A 30 4.84 -12.04 14.78
C ALA A 30 5.28 -10.83 15.61
N GLU A 31 6.26 -10.97 16.51
CA GLU A 31 6.78 -9.85 17.30
C GLU A 31 7.68 -8.91 16.47
N GLU A 32 8.45 -9.42 15.49
CA GLU A 32 9.12 -8.58 14.47
C GLU A 32 8.09 -7.79 13.64
N ALA A 33 7.05 -8.45 13.14
CA ALA A 33 5.99 -7.81 12.33
C ALA A 33 5.22 -6.74 13.13
N LYS A 34 4.83 -7.05 14.38
CA LYS A 34 4.24 -6.10 15.32
C LYS A 34 5.16 -4.90 15.55
N THR A 35 6.45 -5.13 15.82
CA THR A 35 7.45 -4.06 16.01
C THR A 35 7.55 -3.14 14.79
N LEU A 36 7.41 -3.67 13.58
CA LEU A 36 7.41 -2.89 12.34
C LEU A 36 6.11 -2.09 12.16
N ILE A 37 4.94 -2.72 12.36
CA ILE A 37 3.63 -2.05 12.32
C ILE A 37 3.57 -0.89 13.32
N LEU A 38 4.06 -1.10 14.55
CA LEU A 38 4.17 -0.07 15.59
C LEU A 38 5.04 1.11 15.16
N LYS A 39 6.18 0.86 14.49
CA LYS A 39 7.04 1.91 13.93
C LYS A 39 6.35 2.69 12.82
N CYS A 40 5.62 2.03 11.92
CA CYS A 40 4.84 2.68 10.86
C CYS A 40 3.75 3.60 11.44
N ILE A 41 2.93 3.08 12.37
CA ILE A 41 1.88 3.84 13.04
C ILE A 41 2.48 5.04 13.80
N TYR A 42 3.59 4.85 14.52
CA TYR A 42 4.26 5.96 15.22
C TYR A 42 4.82 7.02 14.27
N LYS A 43 5.41 6.62 13.13
CA LYS A 43 5.92 7.54 12.08
C LYS A 43 4.77 8.36 11.47
N GLN A 44 3.61 7.74 11.23
CA GLN A 44 2.41 8.38 10.67
C GLN A 44 1.65 9.28 11.68
N ILE A 45 1.66 8.93 12.97
CA ILE A 45 1.19 9.82 14.07
C ILE A 45 2.16 10.99 14.28
N CYS A 46 3.45 10.81 14.01
CA CYS A 46 4.44 11.89 14.11
C CYS A 46 4.42 12.85 12.92
N SER A 47 4.11 12.40 11.71
CA SER A 47 3.97 13.29 10.54
C SER A 47 2.72 14.16 10.61
N THR A 48 1.62 13.67 11.20
CA THR A 48 0.36 14.42 11.38
C THR A 48 0.41 15.51 12.46
N LYS A 49 1.52 15.64 13.20
CA LYS A 49 1.74 16.68 14.24
C LYS A 49 1.67 18.13 13.74
N GLN A 50 1.74 18.38 12.43
CA GLN A 50 1.65 19.74 11.87
C GLN A 50 0.22 20.21 11.54
N THR A 51 -0.79 19.32 11.54
CA THR A 51 -2.14 19.66 11.04
C THR A 51 -3.18 19.81 12.16
N VAL A 52 -3.03 19.11 13.28
CA VAL A 52 -4.07 19.03 14.33
C VAL A 52 -3.76 19.96 15.51
N PHE A 53 -3.81 21.27 15.26
CA PHE A 53 -3.82 22.31 16.31
C PHE A 53 -5.20 22.97 16.51
N TYR A 54 -6.21 22.55 15.74
CA TYR A 54 -7.61 22.92 15.91
C TYR A 54 -8.48 21.67 16.12
N TYR A 55 -9.53 21.85 16.92
CA TYR A 55 -10.48 20.84 17.44
C TYR A 55 -9.95 19.89 18.53
N CYS A 56 -10.53 20.05 19.73
CA CYS A 56 -10.18 19.30 20.94
C CYS A 56 -10.77 17.88 20.92
N ASN A 57 -9.95 16.86 20.61
CA ASN A 57 -10.06 15.52 21.20
C ASN A 57 -8.80 14.63 21.04
N PHE A 58 -7.64 15.25 20.77
CA PHE A 58 -6.41 14.57 20.38
C PHE A 58 -5.85 13.62 21.46
N LEU A 59 -5.95 13.99 22.75
CA LEU A 59 -5.50 13.16 23.88
C LEU A 59 -6.26 11.85 23.99
N THR A 60 -7.58 11.87 23.72
CA THR A 60 -8.45 10.70 23.76
C THR A 60 -8.05 9.71 22.67
N TYR A 61 -7.80 10.20 21.45
CA TYR A 61 -7.36 9.38 20.31
C TYR A 61 -5.92 8.84 20.48
N LEU A 62 -5.01 9.67 21.01
CA LEU A 62 -3.66 9.22 21.43
C LEU A 62 -3.74 8.08 22.46
N SER A 63 -4.65 8.18 23.45
CA SER A 63 -4.86 7.10 24.42
C SER A 63 -5.40 5.84 23.77
N PHE A 64 -6.27 5.96 22.77
CA PHE A 64 -6.90 4.82 22.09
C PHE A 64 -5.91 4.10 21.17
N CYS A 65 -5.28 4.81 20.22
CA CYS A 65 -4.27 4.23 19.34
C CYS A 65 -3.03 3.75 20.11
N GLY A 66 -2.60 4.49 21.14
CA GLY A 66 -1.49 4.08 22.00
C GLY A 66 -1.78 2.81 22.82
N ARG A 67 -3.00 2.66 23.36
CA ARG A 67 -3.41 1.45 24.07
C ARG A 67 -3.69 0.28 23.14
N ALA A 68 -4.24 0.50 21.95
CA ALA A 68 -4.41 -0.56 20.94
C ALA A 68 -3.04 -1.08 20.45
N ALA A 69 -2.09 -0.18 20.20
CA ALA A 69 -0.71 -0.49 19.87
C ALA A 69 -0.02 -1.33 20.97
N LEU A 70 0.00 -0.85 22.22
CA LEU A 70 0.59 -1.57 23.36
C LEU A 70 -0.18 -2.85 23.73
N GLY A 71 -1.48 -2.88 23.49
CA GLY A 71 -2.37 -4.03 23.72
C GLY A 71 -2.43 -5.04 22.58
N THR A 72 -1.65 -4.87 21.50
CA THR A 72 -1.57 -5.85 20.41
C THR A 72 -0.87 -7.12 20.91
N LYS A 73 -1.67 -8.06 21.40
CA LYS A 73 -1.23 -9.34 21.96
C LYS A 73 -0.88 -10.30 20.83
N VAL A 74 0.39 -10.67 20.73
CA VAL A 74 0.82 -11.82 19.93
C VAL A 74 0.48 -13.07 20.72
N GLU A 75 -0.57 -13.78 20.30
CA GLU A 75 -0.89 -15.11 20.83
C GLU A 75 -0.31 -16.19 19.92
N PRO A 76 0.79 -16.87 20.32
CA PRO A 76 1.16 -18.11 19.67
C PRO A 76 0.02 -19.10 19.71
N HIS A 77 -0.14 -19.87 18.64
CA HIS A 77 -1.00 -21.05 18.61
C HIS A 77 -0.34 -22.23 19.34
N SER A 78 0.13 -21.98 20.57
CA SER A 78 0.96 -22.88 21.38
C SER A 78 0.30 -24.23 21.66
N ASN A 79 -1.02 -24.23 21.89
CA ASN A 79 -1.78 -25.41 22.30
C ASN A 79 -2.42 -26.20 21.13
N LYS A 80 -2.11 -25.88 19.86
CA LYS A 80 -2.63 -26.62 18.70
C LYS A 80 -1.56 -27.52 18.08
N GLN A 81 -1.90 -28.78 17.83
CA GLN A 81 -1.03 -29.74 17.16
C GLN A 81 -0.90 -29.37 15.67
N LEU A 82 0.32 -28.97 15.26
CA LEU A 82 0.57 -28.55 13.88
C LEU A 82 0.48 -29.74 12.91
N HIS A 83 -0.13 -29.50 11.75
CA HIS A 83 -0.38 -30.51 10.72
C HIS A 83 -0.41 -29.91 9.33
N ILE A 84 -0.20 -30.77 8.33
CA ILE A 84 -0.41 -30.49 6.91
C ILE A 84 -1.74 -31.13 6.52
N THR A 85 -2.76 -30.32 6.27
CA THR A 85 -4.05 -30.79 5.73
C THR A 85 -3.86 -31.21 4.28
N LEU A 86 -4.21 -32.46 3.95
CA LEU A 86 -4.21 -32.98 2.58
C LEU A 86 -5.62 -32.95 1.96
N ALA A 87 -6.65 -33.18 2.78
CA ALA A 87 -8.05 -33.00 2.41
C ALA A 87 -8.90 -32.72 3.67
N TYR A 88 -9.93 -31.87 3.56
CA TYR A 88 -10.81 -31.51 4.67
C TYR A 88 -12.21 -31.12 4.15
N LYS A 89 -13.26 -31.38 4.94
CA LYS A 89 -14.68 -31.11 4.61
C LYS A 89 -15.16 -31.71 3.27
N PHE A 90 -14.51 -32.77 2.79
CA PHE A 90 -14.92 -33.49 1.58
C PHE A 90 -16.13 -34.41 1.85
N PRO A 91 -16.96 -34.72 0.84
CA PRO A 91 -18.05 -35.70 0.96
C PRO A 91 -17.52 -37.10 1.31
N THR A 92 -18.16 -37.79 2.26
CA THR A 92 -17.67 -39.05 2.83
C THR A 92 -17.48 -40.18 1.80
N ASN A 93 -18.23 -40.17 0.70
CA ASN A 93 -18.08 -41.11 -0.41
C ASN A 93 -16.75 -40.95 -1.20
N GLN A 94 -15.99 -39.87 -0.98
CA GLN A 94 -14.65 -39.68 -1.55
C GLN A 94 -13.53 -40.22 -0.64
N PHE A 95 -13.83 -40.56 0.62
CA PHE A 95 -12.84 -40.89 1.67
C PHE A 95 -11.80 -41.90 1.21
N THR A 96 -12.22 -43.11 0.78
CA THR A 96 -11.32 -44.21 0.42
C THR A 96 -10.33 -43.82 -0.67
N LYS A 97 -10.77 -43.03 -1.66
CA LYS A 97 -9.93 -42.57 -2.77
C LYS A 97 -8.92 -41.52 -2.34
N LEU A 98 -9.30 -40.62 -1.44
CA LEU A 98 -8.42 -39.59 -0.89
C LEU A 98 -7.38 -40.19 0.07
N GLU A 99 -7.81 -41.13 0.93
CA GLU A 99 -6.92 -41.93 1.78
C GLU A 99 -5.89 -42.72 0.96
N GLU A 100 -6.32 -43.42 -0.09
CA GLU A 100 -5.42 -44.14 -1.00
C GLU A 100 -4.38 -43.24 -1.66
N LEU A 101 -4.78 -42.03 -2.07
CA LEU A 101 -3.86 -41.06 -2.69
C LEU A 101 -2.87 -40.49 -1.67
N ALA A 102 -3.33 -40.16 -0.46
CA ALA A 102 -2.49 -39.65 0.60
C ALA A 102 -1.44 -40.67 1.08
N LYS A 103 -1.83 -41.96 1.21
CA LYS A 103 -0.90 -43.06 1.54
C LYS A 103 0.14 -43.35 0.44
N LYS A 104 -0.04 -42.82 -0.78
CA LYS A 104 0.90 -42.93 -1.91
C LYS A 104 1.84 -41.72 -2.04
N LEU A 105 1.81 -40.76 -1.11
CA LEU A 105 2.70 -39.60 -1.10
C LEU A 105 4.12 -39.95 -0.63
N ASP A 106 5.11 -39.79 -1.51
CA ASP A 106 6.52 -39.88 -1.15
C ASP A 106 6.99 -38.57 -0.48
N LEU A 107 7.07 -38.62 0.85
CA LEU A 107 7.45 -37.50 1.70
C LEU A 107 8.95 -37.13 1.63
N ASN A 108 9.78 -37.92 0.94
CA ASN A 108 11.21 -37.64 0.79
C ASN A 108 11.52 -36.73 -0.41
N LYS A 109 10.52 -36.41 -1.24
CA LYS A 109 10.70 -35.58 -2.43
C LYS A 109 11.01 -34.12 -2.05
N PRO A 110 11.93 -33.44 -2.78
CA PRO A 110 12.29 -32.06 -2.49
C PRO A 110 11.14 -31.10 -2.85
N SER A 111 10.46 -30.59 -1.82
CA SER A 111 9.39 -29.61 -1.95
C SER A 111 9.90 -28.17 -1.80
N ALA A 112 9.33 -27.24 -2.59
CA ALA A 112 9.60 -25.81 -2.49
C ALA A 112 8.72 -25.20 -1.38
N TRP A 113 9.19 -25.28 -0.13
CA TRP A 113 8.51 -24.70 1.02
C TRP A 113 8.57 -23.17 1.02
N GLU A 114 7.48 -22.52 1.44
CA GLU A 114 7.47 -21.09 1.72
C GLU A 114 6.71 -20.73 3.01
N VAL A 115 7.13 -19.64 3.65
CA VAL A 115 6.44 -18.99 4.79
C VAL A 115 5.80 -17.71 4.28
N ARG A 116 4.54 -17.47 4.62
CA ARG A 116 3.76 -16.32 4.13
C ARG A 116 3.16 -15.52 5.28
N LEU A 117 3.16 -14.19 5.16
CA LEU A 117 2.48 -13.26 6.06
C LEU A 117 1.17 -12.80 5.43
N TYR A 118 0.07 -12.97 6.15
CA TYR A 118 -1.27 -12.56 5.74
C TYR A 118 -1.93 -11.64 6.78
N SER A 119 -2.94 -10.88 6.37
CA SER A 119 -3.92 -10.25 7.27
C SER A 119 -5.35 -10.56 6.82
N LYS A 120 -6.22 -10.88 7.77
CA LYS A 120 -7.68 -10.96 7.63
C LYS A 120 -8.32 -9.80 8.40
N ASP A 121 -9.48 -9.30 7.96
CA ASP A 121 -10.30 -8.40 8.77
C ASP A 121 -11.03 -9.22 9.86
N PRO A 122 -10.79 -8.95 11.17
CA PRO A 122 -11.37 -9.75 12.25
C PRO A 122 -12.89 -9.60 12.38
N LYS A 123 -13.52 -8.57 11.80
CA LYS A 123 -14.99 -8.39 11.83
C LYS A 123 -15.75 -9.53 11.13
N PHE A 124 -15.08 -10.25 10.23
CA PHE A 124 -15.64 -11.37 9.48
C PHE A 124 -14.94 -12.69 9.86
N GLY A 125 -14.55 -12.82 11.13
CA GLY A 125 -13.90 -14.02 11.68
C GLY A 125 -14.75 -15.27 11.53
N ASP A 126 -16.02 -15.17 11.95
CA ASP A 126 -16.99 -16.27 12.04
C ASP A 126 -17.97 -16.34 10.85
N CYS A 127 -17.82 -15.45 9.86
CA CYS A 127 -18.65 -15.42 8.65
C CYS A 127 -18.26 -16.53 7.66
N GLU A 128 -19.24 -17.08 6.95
CA GLU A 128 -18.97 -17.82 5.72
C GLU A 128 -18.57 -16.85 4.59
N THR A 129 -17.74 -17.33 3.66
CA THR A 129 -17.26 -16.56 2.50
C THR A 129 -17.84 -17.16 1.22
N LEU A 130 -18.64 -16.39 0.48
CA LEU A 130 -19.21 -16.80 -0.79
C LEU A 130 -18.54 -16.03 -1.95
N ARG A 131 -18.18 -16.70 -3.04
CA ARG A 131 -17.62 -16.07 -4.25
C ARG A 131 -18.74 -15.74 -5.23
N VAL A 132 -18.71 -14.54 -5.80
CA VAL A 132 -19.64 -14.12 -6.86
C VAL A 132 -19.27 -14.73 -8.20
N LEU A 133 -20.15 -15.58 -8.74
CA LEU A 133 -20.06 -16.16 -10.07
C LEU A 133 -20.70 -15.27 -11.14
N TYR A 134 -21.81 -14.60 -10.79
CA TYR A 134 -22.63 -13.82 -11.71
C TYR A 134 -22.89 -12.41 -11.14
N PRO A 135 -22.71 -11.34 -11.92
CA PRO A 135 -22.94 -9.99 -11.44
C PRO A 135 -24.44 -9.71 -11.29
N TYR A 136 -24.80 -8.88 -10.30
CA TYR A 136 -26.18 -8.50 -10.01
C TYR A 136 -26.28 -7.01 -9.71
N SER A 137 -27.24 -6.33 -10.33
CA SER A 137 -27.53 -4.91 -10.14
C SER A 137 -28.69 -4.74 -9.15
N PRO A 138 -28.54 -3.90 -8.11
CA PRO A 138 -29.61 -3.63 -7.14
C PRO A 138 -30.90 -3.14 -7.81
N THR A 139 -32.03 -3.75 -7.44
CA THR A 139 -33.38 -3.31 -7.83
C THR A 139 -34.09 -2.51 -6.73
N SER A 140 -33.44 -2.34 -5.57
CA SER A 140 -33.89 -1.56 -4.42
C SER A 140 -32.68 -1.06 -3.62
N GLU A 141 -32.90 -0.13 -2.69
CA GLU A 141 -31.85 0.40 -1.81
C GLU A 141 -31.34 -0.62 -0.77
N THR A 142 -32.07 -1.73 -0.54
CA THR A 142 -31.67 -2.79 0.39
C THR A 142 -30.84 -3.90 -0.29
N HIS A 143 -30.70 -3.88 -1.61
CA HIS A 143 -30.00 -4.91 -2.37
C HIS A 143 -28.50 -4.59 -2.55
N LEU A 144 -27.65 -5.58 -2.31
CA LEU A 144 -26.21 -5.48 -2.54
C LEU A 144 -25.88 -5.68 -4.03
N GLN A 145 -25.01 -4.85 -4.58
CA GLN A 145 -24.46 -5.04 -5.92
C GLN A 145 -23.44 -6.18 -5.90
N LEU A 146 -23.63 -7.21 -6.73
CA LEU A 146 -22.65 -8.27 -6.90
C LEU A 146 -21.74 -7.98 -8.08
N ILE A 147 -20.43 -8.05 -7.84
CA ILE A 147 -19.37 -7.86 -8.84
C ILE A 147 -18.72 -9.22 -9.09
N ASN A 148 -18.64 -9.66 -10.36
CA ASN A 148 -18.08 -10.98 -10.70
C ASN A 148 -16.63 -11.11 -10.19
N GLY A 149 -16.36 -12.16 -9.41
CA GLY A 149 -15.08 -12.41 -8.75
C GLY A 149 -14.91 -11.81 -7.35
N ASP A 150 -15.87 -11.01 -6.85
CA ASP A 150 -15.89 -10.53 -5.47
C ASP A 150 -16.18 -11.67 -4.48
N CYS A 151 -15.88 -11.44 -3.20
CA CYS A 151 -16.23 -12.31 -2.09
C CYS A 151 -17.20 -11.60 -1.15
N ILE A 152 -18.28 -12.26 -0.77
CA ILE A 152 -19.29 -11.76 0.15
C ILE A 152 -19.19 -12.51 1.47
N PHE A 153 -19.06 -11.78 2.57
CA PHE A 153 -19.15 -12.33 3.92
C PHE A 153 -20.62 -12.44 4.34
N VAL A 154 -21.03 -13.62 4.81
CA VAL A 154 -22.41 -13.95 5.19
C VAL A 154 -22.44 -14.54 6.59
N GLY A 155 -23.50 -14.26 7.35
CA GLY A 155 -23.70 -14.83 8.69
C GLY A 155 -23.84 -16.36 8.64
N PRO A 156 -23.29 -17.13 9.59
CA PRO A 156 -23.39 -18.59 9.58
C PRO A 156 -24.86 -19.07 9.67
N GLU A 157 -25.74 -18.30 10.29
CA GLU A 157 -27.19 -18.49 10.31
C GLU A 157 -27.86 -18.49 8.93
N ASP A 158 -27.44 -17.62 8.00
CA ASP A 158 -28.04 -17.50 6.66
C ASP A 158 -27.64 -18.67 5.73
N VAL A 159 -26.41 -19.21 5.86
CA VAL A 159 -25.87 -20.23 4.93
C VAL A 159 -25.98 -21.67 5.44
N SER A 160 -26.29 -21.88 6.73
CA SER A 160 -26.43 -23.21 7.32
C SER A 160 -27.84 -23.79 7.25
N ASP A 161 -28.87 -22.94 7.15
CA ASP A 161 -30.27 -23.36 7.11
C ASP A 161 -31.08 -22.50 6.12
N ALA A 162 -31.28 -23.04 4.92
CA ALA A 162 -32.08 -22.41 3.87
C ALA A 162 -33.58 -22.24 4.22
N SER A 163 -34.07 -22.81 5.33
CA SER A 163 -35.41 -22.52 5.87
C SER A 163 -35.46 -21.29 6.78
N LYS A 164 -34.30 -20.69 7.11
CA LYS A 164 -34.17 -19.49 7.95
C LYS A 164 -33.65 -18.25 7.23
N SER A 165 -33.16 -18.37 5.99
CA SER A 165 -32.77 -17.20 5.19
C SER A 165 -33.94 -16.21 5.11
N SER A 166 -33.71 -14.97 5.52
CA SER A 166 -34.78 -13.99 5.77
C SER A 166 -35.63 -13.60 4.55
N PHE A 167 -35.23 -14.01 3.34
CA PHE A 167 -36.08 -14.10 2.16
C PHE A 167 -35.65 -15.32 1.33
N GLU A 168 -36.60 -16.09 0.78
CA GLU A 168 -36.33 -17.39 0.16
C GLU A 168 -35.33 -17.27 -1.02
N GLY A 169 -34.16 -17.90 -0.89
CA GLY A 169 -33.09 -17.86 -1.90
C GLY A 169 -32.22 -16.60 -1.91
N TRP A 170 -32.33 -15.73 -0.89
CA TRP A 170 -31.50 -14.53 -0.72
C TRP A 170 -30.75 -14.56 0.61
N PHE A 171 -29.53 -14.05 0.62
CA PHE A 171 -28.71 -13.88 1.83
C PHE A 171 -28.46 -12.41 2.12
N TYR A 172 -28.25 -12.06 3.39
CA TYR A 172 -27.67 -10.76 3.74
C TYR A 172 -26.15 -10.91 3.87
N GLY A 173 -25.38 -10.00 3.30
CA GLY A 173 -23.93 -10.07 3.39
C GLY A 173 -23.21 -8.77 3.12
N THR A 174 -21.89 -8.79 3.28
CA THR A 174 -21.00 -7.65 3.07
C THR A 174 -19.96 -7.97 1.99
N SER A 175 -19.90 -7.15 0.95
CA SER A 175 -18.93 -7.27 -0.14
C SER A 175 -17.52 -6.91 0.35
N TRP A 176 -16.55 -7.79 0.09
CA TRP A 176 -15.14 -7.57 0.42
C TRP A 176 -14.51 -6.46 -0.44
N MET A 177 -14.86 -6.39 -1.74
CA MET A 177 -14.35 -5.34 -2.63
C MET A 177 -14.90 -3.93 -2.33
N THR A 178 -16.14 -3.81 -1.84
CA THR A 178 -16.79 -2.50 -1.66
C THR A 178 -17.00 -2.06 -0.21
N GLY A 179 -17.04 -3.01 0.73
CA GLY A 179 -17.42 -2.75 2.12
C GLY A 179 -18.92 -2.49 2.33
N CYS A 180 -19.73 -2.53 1.27
CA CYS A 180 -21.18 -2.35 1.36
C CYS A 180 -21.88 -3.64 1.82
N SER A 181 -22.96 -3.50 2.58
CA SER A 181 -23.78 -4.60 3.07
C SER A 181 -25.21 -4.52 2.53
N GLY A 182 -25.84 -5.66 2.24
CA GLY A 182 -27.20 -5.72 1.70
C GLY A 182 -27.63 -7.14 1.31
N PHE A 183 -28.87 -7.26 0.81
CA PHE A 183 -29.43 -8.53 0.35
C PHE A 183 -29.01 -8.87 -1.08
N PHE A 184 -28.68 -10.13 -1.36
CA PHE A 184 -28.34 -10.60 -2.69
C PHE A 184 -28.86 -12.03 -2.98
N PRO A 185 -29.08 -12.40 -4.26
CA PRO A 185 -29.54 -13.75 -4.60
C PRO A 185 -28.42 -14.78 -4.35
N ALA A 186 -28.71 -15.80 -3.55
CA ALA A 186 -27.76 -16.87 -3.23
C ALA A 186 -27.25 -17.60 -4.48
N THR A 187 -28.12 -17.75 -5.48
CA THR A 187 -27.87 -18.41 -6.78
C THR A 187 -26.79 -17.74 -7.64
N HIS A 188 -26.38 -16.51 -7.32
CA HIS A 188 -25.27 -15.83 -7.99
C HIS A 188 -23.90 -16.13 -7.36
N THR A 189 -23.85 -16.98 -6.34
CA THR A 189 -22.65 -17.24 -5.53
C THR A 189 -22.40 -18.72 -5.23
N GLU A 190 -21.16 -19.07 -4.91
CA GLU A 190 -20.74 -20.40 -4.41
C GLU A 190 -19.92 -20.28 -3.13
N LYS A 191 -19.80 -21.35 -2.31
CA LYS A 191 -18.93 -21.33 -1.11
C LYS A 191 -17.46 -21.28 -1.53
N SER A 192 -16.71 -20.29 -1.03
CA SER A 192 -15.27 -20.11 -1.25
C SER A 192 -14.47 -20.41 0.02
N THR A 193 -13.14 -20.40 -0.08
CA THR A 193 -12.28 -20.43 1.11
C THR A 193 -12.20 -19.04 1.75
N ASP A 194 -12.16 -18.93 3.07
CA ASP A 194 -12.00 -17.61 3.70
C ASP A 194 -10.61 -17.01 3.38
N THR A 195 -9.61 -17.87 3.15
CA THR A 195 -8.26 -17.53 2.66
C THR A 195 -8.25 -16.73 1.35
N ASP A 196 -9.30 -16.82 0.52
CA ASP A 196 -9.45 -15.98 -0.68
C ASP A 196 -9.53 -14.48 -0.37
N THR A 197 -9.94 -14.13 0.86
CA THR A 197 -10.10 -12.73 1.33
C THR A 197 -8.88 -12.21 2.10
N TRP A 198 -7.87 -13.05 2.33
CA TRP A 198 -6.69 -12.72 3.12
C TRP A 198 -5.65 -11.96 2.27
N THR A 199 -5.29 -10.75 2.69
CA THR A 199 -4.23 -9.98 2.02
C THR A 199 -2.86 -10.55 2.39
N ILE A 200 -2.10 -11.07 1.42
CA ILE A 200 -0.68 -11.39 1.63
C ILE A 200 0.14 -10.09 1.67
N HIS A 201 1.09 -10.00 2.61
CA HIS A 201 2.04 -8.90 2.73
C HIS A 201 3.46 -9.31 2.33
N LYS A 202 3.80 -10.60 2.49
CA LYS A 202 5.13 -11.12 2.19
C LYS A 202 5.17 -12.64 2.06
N ASN A 203 6.13 -13.17 1.30
CA ASN A 203 6.58 -14.56 1.41
C ASN A 203 8.11 -14.73 1.56
N CYS A 204 8.52 -15.90 2.07
CA CYS A 204 9.88 -16.39 2.16
C CYS A 204 9.96 -17.80 1.55
N VAL A 205 10.75 -18.03 0.51
CA VAL A 205 11.07 -19.41 0.11
C VAL A 205 12.14 -19.98 1.06
N LEU A 206 11.88 -21.17 1.60
CA LEU A 206 12.81 -21.90 2.47
C LEU A 206 13.70 -22.80 1.61
N THR A 207 14.88 -22.32 1.25
CA THR A 207 15.81 -23.06 0.38
C THR A 207 16.61 -24.11 1.14
N SER A 208 16.24 -25.38 1.02
CA SER A 208 17.08 -26.51 1.45
C SER A 208 18.20 -26.77 0.43
N LYS A 209 19.31 -27.41 0.84
CA LYS A 209 20.43 -27.74 -0.07
C LYS A 209 20.01 -28.58 -1.28
N ALA A 210 18.93 -29.36 -1.20
CA ALA A 210 18.39 -30.12 -2.33
C ALA A 210 17.73 -29.24 -3.42
N THR A 211 17.18 -28.06 -3.04
CA THR A 211 16.53 -27.12 -3.98
C THR A 211 17.52 -26.38 -4.90
N ALA A 212 18.82 -26.52 -4.67
CA ALA A 212 19.87 -25.99 -5.55
C ALA A 212 19.99 -26.75 -6.89
N SER A 213 19.40 -27.95 -6.99
CA SER A 213 19.32 -28.75 -8.22
C SER A 213 18.46 -28.09 -9.30
N ASP A 214 18.71 -28.44 -10.57
CA ASP A 214 17.96 -27.89 -11.70
C ASP A 214 16.48 -28.33 -11.70
N GLU A 215 16.20 -29.54 -11.19
CA GLU A 215 14.84 -30.01 -10.84
C GLU A 215 14.14 -29.07 -9.84
N GLY A 216 14.82 -28.69 -8.75
CA GLY A 216 14.26 -27.77 -7.76
C GLY A 216 13.87 -26.40 -8.33
N ARG A 217 14.68 -25.88 -9.27
CA ARG A 217 14.40 -24.63 -10.00
C ARG A 217 13.24 -24.76 -10.99
N LYS A 218 13.06 -25.93 -11.60
CA LYS A 218 11.89 -26.25 -12.46
C LYS A 218 10.61 -26.38 -11.64
N LEU A 219 10.68 -27.01 -10.47
CA LEU A 219 9.56 -27.13 -9.51
C LEU A 219 9.09 -25.76 -9.02
N GLN A 220 10.00 -24.86 -8.61
CA GLN A 220 9.67 -23.47 -8.26
C GLN A 220 8.85 -22.78 -9.36
N ARG A 221 9.29 -22.86 -10.62
CA ARG A 221 8.60 -22.22 -11.76
C ARG A 221 7.24 -22.82 -12.13
N LYS A 222 6.89 -24.00 -11.59
CA LYS A 222 5.69 -24.76 -11.99
C LYS A 222 4.56 -24.73 -10.96
N TYR A 223 4.88 -24.58 -9.67
CA TYR A 223 3.92 -24.72 -8.57
C TYR A 223 3.63 -23.44 -7.77
N SER A 224 4.26 -22.29 -8.05
CA SER A 224 3.88 -21.00 -7.45
C SER A 224 2.47 -20.51 -7.85
N ARG A 225 1.85 -21.15 -8.85
CA ARG A 225 0.50 -20.86 -9.36
C ARG A 225 -0.63 -21.37 -8.45
N GLY A 226 -0.67 -20.87 -7.22
CA GLY A 226 -1.93 -20.78 -6.46
C GLY A 226 -2.85 -19.71 -7.07
N ALA A 227 -4.11 -19.66 -6.62
CA ALA A 227 -5.03 -18.58 -6.99
C ALA A 227 -4.42 -17.19 -6.65
N ASP A 228 -3.72 -17.13 -5.53
CA ASP A 228 -3.00 -15.96 -5.00
C ASP A 228 -2.05 -15.30 -6.00
N GLU A 229 -1.37 -16.04 -6.90
CA GLU A 229 -0.31 -15.47 -7.77
C GLU A 229 -0.89 -14.47 -8.79
N PHE A 230 -2.16 -14.62 -9.17
CA PHE A 230 -2.90 -13.65 -10.00
C PHE A 230 -3.08 -12.28 -9.32
N HIS A 231 -3.02 -12.23 -7.99
CA HIS A 231 -3.36 -11.05 -7.18
C HIS A 231 -2.19 -10.47 -6.38
N THR A 232 -0.99 -11.08 -6.41
CA THR A 232 0.07 -10.83 -5.40
C THR A 232 1.51 -10.71 -5.92
N SER A 233 1.75 -10.87 -7.23
CA SER A 233 3.08 -10.97 -7.85
C SER A 233 3.94 -9.68 -7.89
N GLY A 234 3.68 -8.69 -7.02
CA GLY A 234 4.42 -7.43 -6.90
C GLY A 234 5.32 -7.27 -5.66
N TYR A 235 5.08 -8.01 -4.57
CA TYR A 235 5.74 -7.75 -3.27
C TYR A 235 7.12 -8.40 -3.13
N SER A 236 8.20 -7.62 -3.33
CA SER A 236 9.59 -8.08 -3.10
C SER A 236 10.38 -7.18 -2.14
N SER A 237 9.97 -7.09 -0.87
CA SER A 237 10.77 -6.44 0.18
C SER A 237 11.90 -7.37 0.64
N GLN A 238 13.16 -7.04 0.35
CA GLN A 238 14.28 -7.97 0.59
C GLN A 238 14.67 -8.12 2.07
N THR A 239 14.28 -7.17 2.93
CA THR A 239 14.79 -6.96 4.29
C THR A 239 14.13 -7.86 5.36
N LEU A 240 12.80 -7.80 5.47
CA LEU A 240 11.92 -8.36 6.53
C LEU A 240 12.01 -9.90 6.78
N LEU A 241 12.99 -10.60 6.18
CA LEU A 241 13.21 -12.05 6.28
C LEU A 241 14.70 -12.46 6.26
N GLN A 242 15.64 -11.50 6.25
CA GLN A 242 17.08 -11.82 6.24
C GLN A 242 17.50 -12.57 7.51
N ASN A 243 16.93 -12.22 8.67
CA ASN A 243 17.14 -12.93 9.94
C ASN A 243 16.70 -14.40 9.87
N VAL A 244 15.52 -14.66 9.31
CA VAL A 244 14.95 -16.02 9.16
C VAL A 244 15.84 -16.91 8.28
N LYS A 245 16.45 -16.35 7.22
CA LYS A 245 17.44 -17.09 6.41
C LYS A 245 18.67 -17.49 7.22
N THR A 246 19.16 -16.61 8.11
CA THR A 246 20.33 -16.91 8.96
C THR A 246 20.09 -18.12 9.85
N TYR A 247 18.93 -18.21 10.53
CA TYR A 247 18.63 -19.34 11.41
C TYR A 247 18.53 -20.68 10.68
N ILE A 248 17.96 -20.70 9.47
CA ILE A 248 17.78 -21.95 8.69
C ILE A 248 19.11 -22.50 8.14
N ILE A 249 20.12 -21.63 7.96
CA ILE A 249 21.46 -22.04 7.48
C ILE A 249 22.27 -22.77 8.57
N TYR A 250 21.94 -22.57 9.86
CA TYR A 250 22.68 -23.11 11.02
C TYR A 250 22.10 -24.41 11.61
N MET A 251 21.51 -25.29 10.80
CA MET A 251 21.37 -26.70 11.21
C MET A 251 22.71 -27.44 11.07
N PRO A 252 23.35 -27.91 12.16
CA PRO A 252 24.49 -28.80 12.06
C PRO A 252 24.06 -30.14 11.43
N PRO A 253 24.91 -30.79 10.61
CA PRO A 253 24.61 -32.12 10.09
C PRO A 253 24.53 -33.14 11.23
N LYS A 254 23.66 -34.15 11.08
CA LYS A 254 23.49 -35.25 12.05
C LYS A 254 24.85 -35.88 12.39
N GLN A 255 25.32 -35.70 13.62
CA GLN A 255 26.28 -36.64 14.21
C GLN A 255 25.51 -37.89 14.69
N PRO A 256 26.03 -39.11 14.47
CA PRO A 256 25.42 -40.31 15.01
C PRO A 256 25.65 -40.35 16.53
N LEU A 257 24.55 -40.36 17.31
CA LEU A 257 24.64 -40.53 18.76
C LEU A 257 25.09 -41.96 19.09
N THR A 258 26.37 -42.10 19.45
CA THR A 258 26.93 -43.33 20.00
C THR A 258 26.28 -43.64 21.34
N TYR A 259 25.76 -44.86 21.48
CA TYR A 259 25.17 -45.37 22.72
C TYR A 259 26.18 -45.32 23.88
N TYR A 260 25.81 -44.67 24.97
CA TYR A 260 26.35 -44.97 26.30
C TYR A 260 25.19 -45.09 27.29
N LYS A 261 24.96 -46.31 27.79
CA LYS A 261 24.14 -46.56 28.97
C LYS A 261 25.02 -46.38 30.21
N HIS A 262 24.47 -45.83 31.28
CA HIS A 262 24.61 -46.41 32.62
C HIS A 262 23.41 -46.03 33.49
N HIS A 263 22.93 -46.97 34.31
CA HIS A 263 21.95 -46.70 35.37
C HIS A 263 22.65 -46.13 36.60
N HIS A 264 21.90 -45.45 37.47
CA HIS A 264 21.75 -45.86 38.88
C HIS A 264 20.46 -45.24 39.47
N HIS A 265 20.21 -45.36 40.77
CA HIS A 265 18.87 -45.58 41.35
C HIS A 265 18.61 -44.79 42.66
N ILE A 266 17.31 -44.62 43.00
CA ILE A 266 16.74 -44.63 44.39
C ILE A 266 16.78 -43.32 45.24
N LYS A 267 15.60 -42.65 45.29
CA LYS A 267 14.70 -42.39 46.46
C LYS A 267 14.94 -41.36 47.59
N ASP A 268 13.78 -40.77 47.98
CA ASP A 268 13.20 -40.53 49.34
C ASP A 268 13.52 -39.27 50.22
N ILE A 269 12.46 -38.44 50.40
CA ILE A 269 11.80 -37.99 51.68
C ILE A 269 12.23 -36.70 52.46
N ALA A 270 11.19 -35.98 52.95
CA ALA A 270 11.11 -34.95 54.04
C ALA A 270 11.73 -33.54 53.80
N GLU A 271 11.29 -32.43 54.43
CA GLU A 271 10.23 -32.18 55.45
C GLU A 271 9.63 -30.74 55.36
N VAL A 272 8.60 -30.40 56.17
CA VAL A 272 7.86 -29.09 56.17
C VAL A 272 7.45 -28.65 57.60
N PRO A 273 7.53 -27.34 57.93
CA PRO A 273 6.40 -26.59 58.52
C PRO A 273 6.20 -25.21 57.80
N GLU A 274 5.04 -24.54 57.72
CA GLU A 274 3.97 -24.22 58.71
C GLU A 274 4.41 -23.18 59.78
N ILE A 275 3.62 -22.17 60.22
CA ILE A 275 2.21 -21.81 59.94
C ILE A 275 1.93 -20.29 60.21
N ASP A 276 0.66 -19.88 60.10
CA ASP A 276 -0.06 -18.74 60.72
C ASP A 276 -0.45 -17.46 59.93
N GLU A 277 -1.73 -17.10 60.11
CA GLU A 277 -2.49 -15.90 59.72
C GLU A 277 -3.07 -15.28 61.04
N PRO A 278 -4.20 -14.52 61.18
CA PRO A 278 -5.25 -14.00 60.26
C PRO A 278 -5.17 -12.44 60.18
N THR A 279 -6.18 -11.54 60.10
CA THR A 279 -7.66 -11.57 60.32
C THR A 279 -8.38 -10.41 59.60
N HIS A 280 -9.68 -10.55 59.38
CA HIS A 280 -10.60 -9.56 58.82
C HIS A 280 -10.95 -8.37 59.73
N GLN A 281 -11.32 -7.24 59.10
CA GLN A 281 -12.61 -6.57 59.36
C GLN A 281 -13.14 -5.81 58.13
N GLN A 282 -14.46 -5.63 58.03
CA GLN A 282 -15.18 -4.86 57.02
C GLN A 282 -15.90 -3.67 57.68
N ILE A 283 -16.28 -2.63 56.93
CA ILE A 283 -17.56 -1.87 57.10
C ILE A 283 -17.79 -0.91 55.90
N GLU A 284 -19.01 -0.36 55.81
CA GLU A 284 -19.74 0.02 54.59
C GLU A 284 -19.55 1.47 54.04
N SER A 285 -20.29 1.74 52.95
CA SER A 285 -20.40 2.97 52.15
C SER A 285 -21.25 4.12 52.75
N ARG A 286 -21.09 5.36 52.24
CA ARG A 286 -22.16 6.15 51.53
C ARG A 286 -21.78 7.58 51.07
N ASP A 287 -21.99 7.84 49.78
CA ASP A 287 -22.70 8.96 49.08
C ASP A 287 -22.70 10.45 49.58
N ARG A 288 -22.86 11.38 48.60
CA ARG A 288 -23.38 12.80 48.67
C ARG A 288 -22.45 14.04 48.80
N SER A 289 -21.92 14.46 47.65
CA SER A 289 -22.29 15.70 46.92
C SER A 289 -22.40 17.11 47.59
N ARG A 290 -21.79 18.11 46.92
CA ARG A 290 -22.26 19.49 46.56
C ARG A 290 -21.42 20.72 47.02
N HIS A 291 -21.15 21.55 46.00
CA HIS A 291 -21.06 23.02 45.97
C HIS A 291 -19.82 23.79 46.46
N VAL A 292 -19.75 25.02 45.92
CA VAL A 292 -18.68 26.03 45.94
C VAL A 292 -19.32 27.34 46.43
N PRO A 293 -18.57 28.24 47.08
CA PRO A 293 -18.47 29.59 46.52
C PRO A 293 -17.05 30.19 46.60
N VAL A 294 -16.85 31.27 45.83
CA VAL A 294 -15.62 32.08 45.76
C VAL A 294 -15.82 33.41 46.51
N PRO A 295 -14.78 33.94 47.16
CA PRO A 295 -14.52 35.39 47.13
C PRO A 295 -13.07 35.72 46.73
N SER A 296 -12.75 37.02 46.60
CA SER A 296 -11.66 37.53 45.75
C SER A 296 -10.65 38.49 46.43
N ASN A 297 -9.63 38.85 45.64
CA ASN A 297 -8.77 40.05 45.69
C ASN A 297 -7.46 40.08 46.53
N SER A 298 -6.42 40.63 45.86
CA SER A 298 -5.17 41.26 46.36
C SER A 298 -4.19 40.43 47.23
N GLY A 299 -2.86 40.56 47.08
CA GLY A 299 -2.06 41.31 46.09
C GLY A 299 -0.59 41.51 46.51
N VAL A 300 0.26 41.91 45.55
CA VAL A 300 1.65 42.43 45.70
C VAL A 300 2.82 41.42 45.96
N VAL A 301 3.64 41.35 44.91
CA VAL A 301 5.01 40.83 44.66
C VAL A 301 6.11 41.18 45.72
N THR A 302 7.09 40.28 45.96
CA THR A 302 8.58 40.54 45.88
C THR A 302 9.51 39.33 46.13
N THR A 303 10.35 38.98 45.12
CA THR A 303 11.79 38.54 45.10
C THR A 303 12.41 37.46 46.03
N ASP A 304 13.40 36.73 45.48
CA ASP A 304 14.11 35.54 46.01
C ASP A 304 15.31 35.76 46.97
N PRO A 305 15.77 34.69 47.66
CA PRO A 305 17.14 34.56 48.20
C PRO A 305 17.92 33.26 47.81
N PRO A 306 19.27 33.27 47.72
CA PRO A 306 20.16 32.11 47.49
C PRO A 306 20.90 31.68 48.80
N PRO A 307 22.05 30.93 48.80
CA PRO A 307 22.48 29.70 48.09
C PRO A 307 22.90 28.57 49.09
N ARG A 308 23.59 27.49 48.65
CA ARG A 308 24.34 26.57 49.56
C ARG A 308 25.53 25.82 48.89
N PRO A 309 26.73 25.79 49.49
CA PRO A 309 27.90 24.99 49.06
C PRO A 309 28.27 23.88 50.09
N PRO A 310 29.49 23.27 50.12
CA PRO A 310 29.87 22.09 49.32
C PRO A 310 30.46 20.93 50.17
N LYS A 311 30.80 19.78 49.54
CA LYS A 311 31.74 18.76 50.06
C LYS A 311 32.37 17.92 48.93
N ASP A 312 33.64 17.56 49.09
CA ASP A 312 34.41 16.69 48.17
C ASP A 312 34.91 15.39 48.86
N ASP A 313 35.07 14.35 48.04
CA ASP A 313 35.91 13.13 48.09
C ASP A 313 36.32 12.39 49.39
N VAL A 314 36.32 11.05 49.31
CA VAL A 314 37.52 10.18 49.47
C VAL A 314 37.25 8.70 49.06
N TYR A 315 37.94 8.23 48.02
CA TYR A 315 38.33 6.86 47.61
C TYR A 315 37.44 5.62 47.85
N ALA A 316 37.10 4.92 46.75
CA ALA A 316 37.66 3.59 46.40
C ALA A 316 37.29 3.19 44.95
N GLN A 317 38.15 2.42 44.24
CA GLN A 317 37.87 1.96 42.86
C GLN A 317 37.55 0.47 42.79
N VAL A 318 36.52 0.12 42.00
CA VAL A 318 36.39 -1.20 41.33
C VAL A 318 35.94 -0.96 39.89
N GLN A 319 36.65 -1.52 38.92
CA GLN A 319 36.38 -1.30 37.50
C GLN A 319 35.15 -2.12 37.04
N LYS A 320 34.28 -1.50 36.24
CA LYS A 320 33.25 -2.19 35.44
C LYS A 320 33.56 -2.00 33.95
N PRO A 321 33.28 -3.00 33.09
CA PRO A 321 33.66 -2.96 31.68
C PRO A 321 32.94 -1.83 30.93
N LYS A 322 33.60 -1.31 29.88
CA LYS A 322 33.06 -0.22 29.04
C LYS A 322 31.79 -0.67 28.33
N GLY A 323 30.63 -0.20 28.81
CA GLY A 323 29.38 -0.31 28.07
C GLY A 323 29.46 0.45 26.75
N ILE A 324 29.16 -0.22 25.63
CA ILE A 324 29.06 0.43 24.32
C ILE A 324 27.81 1.31 24.35
N SER A 325 28.01 2.63 24.33
CA SER A 325 26.90 3.59 24.21
C SER A 325 26.14 3.31 22.91
N PRO A 326 24.80 3.16 22.93
CA PRO A 326 24.02 3.07 21.71
C PRO A 326 24.23 4.33 20.88
N VAL A 327 24.77 4.19 19.67
CA VAL A 327 24.86 5.31 18.72
C VAL A 327 23.45 5.64 18.28
N LEU A 328 22.88 6.70 18.87
CA LEU A 328 21.60 7.26 18.44
C LEU A 328 21.68 7.62 16.95
N PRO A 329 20.81 7.08 16.09
CA PRO A 329 20.78 7.46 14.68
C PRO A 329 20.52 8.97 14.54
N THR A 330 21.31 9.64 13.71
CA THR A 330 21.20 11.08 13.48
C THR A 330 19.88 11.42 12.76
N MET A 331 18.83 11.67 13.53
CA MET A 331 17.52 12.12 13.04
C MET A 331 17.62 13.55 12.49
N ASN A 332 18.07 13.73 11.24
CA ASN A 332 17.90 15.01 10.52
C ASN A 332 18.04 14.95 8.98
N GLN A 333 17.73 13.81 8.36
CA GLN A 333 17.49 13.77 6.91
C GLN A 333 16.04 13.43 6.62
N ARG A 334 15.35 14.36 5.93
CA ARG A 334 14.01 14.17 5.38
C ARG A 334 14.06 13.04 4.34
N SER A 335 13.16 12.07 4.46
CA SER A 335 12.98 11.04 3.44
C SER A 335 12.79 11.65 2.06
N ARG A 336 13.46 11.05 1.07
CA ARG A 336 13.35 11.42 -0.34
C ARG A 336 11.92 11.21 -0.82
N ARG A 337 11.43 12.12 -1.68
CA ARG A 337 10.06 12.08 -2.20
C ARG A 337 9.98 12.13 -3.73
N ILE A 338 8.99 11.45 -4.29
CA ILE A 338 8.65 11.53 -5.71
C ILE A 338 7.23 12.09 -5.83
N TYR A 339 7.08 13.21 -6.52
CA TYR A 339 5.84 13.96 -6.69
C TYR A 339 5.29 13.69 -8.09
N ILE A 340 4.11 13.09 -8.18
CA ILE A 340 3.49 12.61 -9.41
C ILE A 340 2.24 13.44 -9.69
N PHE A 341 2.16 14.05 -10.87
CA PHE A 341 1.11 15.00 -11.25
C PHE A 341 0.37 14.55 -12.52
N ARG A 342 -0.96 14.69 -12.52
CA ARG A 342 -1.73 14.80 -13.76
C ARG A 342 -1.42 16.14 -14.44
N HIS A 343 -1.34 16.15 -15.76
CA HIS A 343 -1.35 17.39 -16.55
C HIS A 343 -2.54 18.32 -16.19
N ALA A 344 -2.41 19.60 -16.51
CA ALA A 344 -3.45 20.60 -16.29
C ALA A 344 -4.61 20.51 -17.31
N GLU A 345 -5.59 21.42 -17.19
CA GLU A 345 -6.76 21.52 -18.08
C GLU A 345 -6.37 21.59 -19.58
N ARG A 346 -7.04 20.83 -20.44
CA ARG A 346 -6.73 20.67 -21.87
C ARG A 346 -7.68 21.46 -22.77
N VAL A 347 -7.15 22.05 -23.84
CA VAL A 347 -7.95 22.81 -24.83
C VAL A 347 -9.03 21.95 -25.50
N ASP A 348 -8.70 20.70 -25.87
CA ASP A 348 -9.65 19.80 -26.53
C ASP A 348 -10.84 19.35 -25.66
N VAL A 349 -10.66 19.32 -24.33
CA VAL A 349 -11.74 19.04 -23.37
C VAL A 349 -12.59 20.30 -23.13
N THR A 350 -11.95 21.45 -22.90
CA THR A 350 -12.66 22.71 -22.59
C THR A 350 -13.44 23.26 -23.79
N PHE A 351 -12.95 23.06 -25.02
CA PHE A 351 -13.54 23.64 -26.24
C PHE A 351 -14.08 22.64 -27.25
N GLY A 352 -13.96 21.33 -26.99
CA GLY A 352 -14.35 20.26 -27.91
C GLY A 352 -13.42 20.13 -29.13
N LYS A 353 -13.53 19.02 -29.86
CA LYS A 353 -12.65 18.69 -31.00
C LYS A 353 -12.62 19.75 -32.11
N GLN A 354 -13.70 20.51 -32.26
CA GLN A 354 -13.82 21.60 -33.24
C GLN A 354 -12.91 22.80 -32.96
N TRP A 355 -12.23 22.87 -31.81
CA TRP A 355 -11.41 24.03 -31.43
C TRP A 355 -10.33 24.37 -32.46
N ILE A 356 -9.77 23.38 -33.18
CA ILE A 356 -8.79 23.59 -34.25
C ILE A 356 -9.43 24.39 -35.38
N LYS A 357 -10.56 23.92 -35.93
CA LYS A 357 -11.34 24.61 -36.98
C LYS A 357 -11.84 26.00 -36.58
N MET A 358 -11.99 26.26 -35.27
CA MET A 358 -12.31 27.59 -34.76
C MET A 358 -11.08 28.50 -34.66
N SER A 359 -9.91 27.95 -34.36
CA SER A 359 -8.74 28.71 -33.87
C SER A 359 -7.56 28.73 -34.85
N PHE A 360 -7.73 28.20 -36.06
CA PHE A 360 -6.75 28.28 -37.13
C PHE A 360 -7.40 28.82 -38.41
N ASP A 361 -6.65 29.60 -39.20
CA ASP A 361 -7.07 30.01 -40.55
C ASP A 361 -6.65 28.98 -41.61
N GLU A 362 -7.05 29.22 -42.87
CA GLU A 362 -6.75 28.36 -44.02
C GLU A 362 -5.24 28.26 -44.31
N GLN A 363 -4.44 29.21 -43.80
CA GLN A 363 -2.99 29.23 -43.90
C GLN A 363 -2.31 28.56 -42.69
N GLY A 364 -3.09 28.05 -41.73
CA GLY A 364 -2.60 27.36 -40.54
C GLY A 364 -2.05 28.29 -39.45
N HIS A 365 -2.32 29.59 -39.47
CA HIS A 365 -1.97 30.49 -38.37
C HIS A 365 -2.99 30.39 -37.24
N TYR A 366 -2.50 30.47 -36.01
CA TYR A 366 -3.31 30.36 -34.81
C TYR A 366 -3.93 31.70 -34.39
N HIS A 367 -5.25 31.71 -34.20
CA HIS A 367 -6.08 32.84 -33.80
C HIS A 367 -6.87 32.51 -32.53
N ARG A 368 -6.44 33.02 -31.38
CA ARG A 368 -7.08 32.83 -30.06
C ARG A 368 -8.54 33.34 -30.06
N LYS A 369 -9.54 32.45 -30.10
CA LYS A 369 -10.97 32.81 -30.11
C LYS A 369 -11.63 32.93 -28.73
N ASN A 370 -10.95 32.54 -27.66
CA ASN A 370 -11.44 32.64 -26.28
C ASN A 370 -10.27 32.91 -25.33
N LEU A 371 -10.49 33.66 -24.25
CA LEU A 371 -9.43 34.03 -23.30
C LEU A 371 -8.83 32.83 -22.56
N ASN A 372 -9.52 31.69 -22.44
CA ASN A 372 -8.95 30.48 -21.87
C ASN A 372 -8.18 29.62 -22.93
N MET A 373 -8.24 29.96 -24.22
CA MET A 373 -7.32 29.37 -25.22
C MET A 373 -5.92 30.00 -25.09
N PRO A 374 -4.82 29.26 -25.37
CA PRO A 374 -3.45 29.75 -25.25
C PRO A 374 -3.17 31.10 -25.94
N GLN A 375 -2.31 31.93 -25.34
CA GLN A 375 -1.74 33.10 -26.00
C GLN A 375 -0.81 32.73 -27.17
N LYS A 376 -0.07 31.61 -27.04
CA LYS A 376 0.87 31.10 -28.03
C LYS A 376 0.80 29.58 -28.06
N ILE A 377 0.91 29.02 -29.26
CA ILE A 377 0.95 27.58 -29.50
C ILE A 377 2.22 27.24 -30.30
N PRO A 378 2.88 26.09 -30.10
CA PRO A 378 4.05 25.73 -30.90
C PRO A 378 3.68 25.50 -32.37
N LYS A 379 4.65 25.66 -33.28
CA LYS A 379 4.50 25.13 -34.65
C LYS A 379 4.68 23.59 -34.62
N ARG A 380 3.84 22.87 -35.34
CA ARG A 380 3.89 21.40 -35.51
C ARG A 380 4.28 21.06 -36.95
N VAL A 381 4.94 19.92 -37.15
CA VAL A 381 5.42 19.50 -38.47
C VAL A 381 4.26 19.10 -39.39
N GLY A 382 3.22 18.43 -38.86
CA GLY A 382 1.98 18.14 -39.58
C GLY A 382 0.93 19.25 -39.54
N GLY A 383 1.32 20.49 -39.18
CA GLY A 383 0.38 21.60 -39.05
C GLY A 383 -0.63 21.45 -37.90
N PRO A 384 -1.76 22.18 -37.95
CA PRO A 384 -2.73 22.21 -36.85
C PRO A 384 -3.33 20.85 -36.46
N GLU A 385 -3.52 19.95 -37.44
CA GLU A 385 -4.20 18.66 -37.20
C GLU A 385 -3.42 17.70 -36.29
N ASP A 386 -2.10 17.87 -36.12
CA ASP A 386 -1.31 17.12 -35.13
C ASP A 386 -1.84 17.33 -33.70
N PHE A 387 -2.50 18.46 -33.41
CA PHE A 387 -3.06 18.75 -32.09
C PHE A 387 -4.33 17.96 -31.75
N ASN A 388 -4.96 17.25 -32.71
CA ASN A 388 -6.10 16.37 -32.42
C ASN A 388 -5.73 15.24 -31.45
N HIS A 389 -4.46 14.80 -31.48
CA HIS A 389 -3.93 13.71 -30.66
C HIS A 389 -3.01 14.20 -29.53
N ASP A 390 -2.55 15.45 -29.61
CA ASP A 390 -1.61 16.05 -28.65
C ASP A 390 -2.00 17.49 -28.27
N SER A 391 -3.24 17.66 -27.81
CA SER A 391 -3.78 18.96 -27.41
C SER A 391 -2.96 19.64 -26.29
N PRO A 392 -2.74 20.97 -26.37
CA PRO A 392 -2.09 21.76 -25.32
C PRO A 392 -2.98 21.97 -24.09
N ILE A 393 -2.39 22.49 -23.01
CA ILE A 393 -3.15 23.03 -21.88
C ILE A 393 -3.80 24.39 -22.20
N THR A 394 -4.87 24.72 -21.49
CA THR A 394 -5.53 26.04 -21.51
C THR A 394 -4.75 27.08 -20.71
N GLU A 395 -5.16 28.35 -20.75
CA GLU A 395 -4.55 29.41 -19.92
C GLU A 395 -4.89 29.20 -18.43
N MET A 396 -6.11 28.74 -18.11
CA MET A 396 -6.47 28.26 -16.77
C MET A 396 -5.65 27.03 -16.39
N GLY A 397 -5.37 26.11 -17.32
CA GLY A 397 -4.46 24.98 -17.10
C GLY A 397 -3.03 25.44 -16.76
N LEU A 398 -2.51 26.43 -17.48
CA LEU A 398 -1.22 27.05 -17.16
C LEU A 398 -1.24 27.69 -15.77
N TYR A 399 -2.34 28.36 -15.39
CA TYR A 399 -2.49 28.96 -14.07
C TYR A 399 -2.65 27.93 -12.93
N GLN A 400 -3.40 26.84 -13.14
CA GLN A 400 -3.50 25.71 -12.22
C GLN A 400 -2.10 25.19 -11.86
N ALA A 401 -1.31 24.85 -12.89
CA ALA A 401 0.04 24.31 -12.74
C ALA A 401 1.02 25.33 -12.11
N PHE A 402 0.89 26.62 -12.45
CA PHE A 402 1.67 27.70 -11.86
C PHE A 402 1.37 27.89 -10.37
N LEU A 403 0.10 27.84 -9.95
CA LEU A 403 -0.29 27.86 -8.53
C LEU A 403 0.22 26.63 -7.78
N THR A 404 0.16 25.43 -8.37
CA THR A 404 0.78 24.22 -7.81
C THR A 404 2.28 24.43 -7.58
N GLY A 405 2.98 25.06 -8.52
CA GLY A 405 4.38 25.46 -8.38
C GLY A 405 4.63 26.44 -7.22
N GLN A 406 3.76 27.43 -7.03
CA GLN A 406 3.86 28.34 -5.87
C GLN A 406 3.63 27.62 -4.54
N GLY A 407 2.68 26.67 -4.48
CA GLY A 407 2.44 25.85 -3.28
C GLY A 407 3.67 25.02 -2.89
N LEU A 408 4.29 24.35 -3.87
CA LEU A 408 5.54 23.59 -3.69
C LEU A 408 6.69 24.48 -3.18
N ARG A 409 6.82 25.69 -3.73
CA ARG A 409 7.81 26.70 -3.31
C ARG A 409 7.58 27.18 -1.88
N GLY A 410 6.33 27.48 -1.53
CA GLY A 410 5.94 27.98 -0.21
C GLY A 410 6.29 27.02 0.93
N VAL A 411 6.35 25.71 0.64
CA VAL A 411 6.71 24.66 1.60
C VAL A 411 8.11 24.07 1.36
N GLY A 412 8.97 24.79 0.64
CA GLY A 412 10.39 24.50 0.50
C GLY A 412 10.73 23.21 -0.25
N VAL A 413 9.87 22.74 -1.16
CA VAL A 413 10.23 21.63 -2.05
C VAL A 413 11.25 22.13 -3.07
N ASN A 414 12.33 21.38 -3.25
CA ASN A 414 13.37 21.65 -4.24
C ASN A 414 13.62 20.38 -5.05
N PHE A 415 13.39 20.43 -6.36
CA PHE A 415 13.53 19.25 -7.22
C PHE A 415 14.95 19.09 -7.74
N SER A 416 15.39 17.84 -7.79
CA SER A 416 16.68 17.43 -8.34
C SER A 416 16.59 17.02 -9.81
N HIS A 417 15.47 16.38 -10.18
CA HIS A 417 15.19 15.85 -11.52
C HIS A 417 13.71 16.07 -11.84
N VAL A 418 13.42 16.29 -13.12
CA VAL A 418 12.07 16.49 -13.64
C VAL A 418 11.85 15.52 -14.80
N PHE A 419 10.82 14.69 -14.72
CA PHE A 419 10.43 13.78 -15.79
C PHE A 419 9.02 14.13 -16.31
N SER A 420 8.80 13.94 -17.60
CA SER A 420 7.50 14.15 -18.23
C SER A 420 7.20 13.11 -19.29
N SER A 421 5.91 12.79 -19.40
CA SER A 421 5.31 12.26 -20.61
C SER A 421 5.63 13.16 -21.82
N PRO A 422 5.81 12.61 -23.04
CA PRO A 422 6.08 13.40 -24.25
C PRO A 422 4.89 14.22 -24.76
N SER A 423 3.68 14.03 -24.20
CA SER A 423 2.50 14.82 -24.57
C SER A 423 2.69 16.30 -24.23
N LEU A 424 2.34 17.19 -25.17
CA LEU A 424 2.49 18.65 -25.04
C LEU A 424 1.85 19.18 -23.75
N ARG A 425 0.65 18.69 -23.40
CA ARG A 425 -0.05 19.00 -22.15
C ARG A 425 0.80 18.74 -20.89
N CYS A 426 1.56 17.65 -20.85
CA CYS A 426 2.40 17.28 -19.71
C CYS A 426 3.64 18.18 -19.64
N LEU A 427 4.29 18.41 -20.78
CA LEU A 427 5.48 19.27 -20.91
C LEU A 427 5.17 20.73 -20.55
N GLN A 428 4.01 21.25 -20.96
CA GLN A 428 3.54 22.57 -20.55
C GLN A 428 3.22 22.64 -19.05
N THR A 429 2.62 21.58 -18.49
CA THR A 429 2.35 21.49 -17.04
C THR A 429 3.65 21.51 -16.23
N ALA A 430 4.66 20.74 -16.63
CA ALA A 430 5.99 20.72 -15.99
C ALA A 430 6.63 22.12 -15.99
N ASN A 431 6.65 22.79 -17.15
CA ASN A 431 7.20 24.14 -17.28
C ASN A 431 6.44 25.16 -16.42
N ALA A 432 5.11 25.05 -16.31
CA ALA A 432 4.30 25.94 -15.49
C ALA A 432 4.53 25.74 -13.98
N ILE A 433 4.65 24.48 -13.51
CA ILE A 433 5.03 24.16 -12.13
C ILE A 433 6.42 24.75 -11.82
N LEU A 434 7.42 24.50 -12.68
CA LEU A 434 8.77 25.03 -12.51
C LEU A 434 8.82 26.57 -12.51
N LYS A 435 7.95 27.24 -13.28
CA LYS A 435 7.79 28.70 -13.26
C LYS A 435 7.16 29.22 -11.97
N GLY A 436 6.19 28.49 -11.40
CA GLY A 436 5.65 28.80 -10.07
C GLY A 436 6.70 28.67 -8.97
N MET A 437 7.62 27.71 -9.12
CA MET A 437 8.76 27.52 -8.21
C MET A 437 9.89 28.55 -8.41
N GLY A 438 10.11 29.02 -9.63
CA GLY A 438 11.27 29.85 -10.00
C GLY A 438 12.50 29.04 -10.42
N ASP A 439 12.29 27.79 -10.84
CA ASP A 439 13.33 26.81 -11.19
C ASP A 439 13.35 26.45 -12.68
N ASP A 440 12.50 27.06 -13.50
CA ASP A 440 12.34 26.81 -14.96
C ASP A 440 13.63 27.02 -15.76
N LYS A 441 14.50 27.94 -15.32
CA LYS A 441 15.82 28.17 -15.89
C LYS A 441 16.85 27.15 -15.41
N LYS A 442 16.67 26.57 -14.23
CA LYS A 442 17.64 25.68 -13.56
C LYS A 442 17.53 24.25 -14.10
N LEU A 443 16.36 23.64 -13.95
CA LEU A 443 16.15 22.21 -14.21
C LEU A 443 15.80 21.94 -15.69
N ASN A 444 16.24 20.79 -16.21
CA ASN A 444 15.81 20.29 -17.52
C ASN A 444 14.66 19.29 -17.32
N VAL A 445 13.74 19.20 -18.29
CA VAL A 445 12.70 18.16 -18.34
C VAL A 445 13.22 16.97 -19.15
N ASN A 446 13.38 15.82 -18.47
CA ASN A 446 13.63 14.53 -19.10
C ASN A 446 12.32 13.98 -19.66
N VAL A 447 12.30 13.61 -20.95
CA VAL A 447 11.08 13.18 -21.63
C VAL A 447 11.13 11.68 -21.92
N ASP A 448 10.22 10.92 -21.30
CA ASP A 448 10.18 9.46 -21.38
C ASP A 448 8.80 8.96 -21.84
N LEU A 449 8.80 8.08 -22.85
CA LEU A 449 7.59 7.50 -23.42
C LEU A 449 6.90 6.52 -22.44
N ALA A 450 7.63 5.97 -21.46
CA ALA A 450 7.09 5.20 -20.34
C ALA A 450 6.09 5.98 -19.47
N LEU A 451 6.08 7.32 -19.57
CA LEU A 451 5.12 8.21 -18.93
C LEU A 451 3.91 8.59 -19.81
N TYR A 452 3.80 8.07 -21.05
CA TYR A 452 2.58 8.21 -21.85
C TYR A 452 1.37 7.49 -21.22
N GLU A 453 0.16 7.86 -21.62
CA GLU A 453 -1.07 7.21 -21.13
C GLU A 453 -1.22 5.77 -21.63
N TRP A 454 -2.26 5.07 -21.16
CA TRP A 454 -2.54 3.70 -21.57
C TRP A 454 -2.98 3.68 -23.05
N MET A 455 -2.32 2.88 -23.91
CA MET A 455 -2.53 2.92 -25.37
C MET A 455 -3.98 2.63 -25.80
N LYS A 456 -4.80 1.96 -24.97
CA LYS A 456 -6.24 1.79 -25.22
C LYS A 456 -7.00 3.12 -25.33
N TRP A 457 -6.49 4.21 -24.76
CA TRP A 457 -7.06 5.56 -24.91
C TRP A 457 -6.50 6.34 -26.12
N SER A 458 -5.48 5.82 -26.80
CA SER A 458 -4.93 6.38 -28.04
C SER A 458 -5.10 5.39 -29.22
N PRO A 459 -6.34 5.16 -29.69
CA PRO A 459 -6.63 4.17 -30.74
C PRO A 459 -5.94 4.48 -32.08
N GLY A 460 -5.60 5.75 -32.33
CA GLY A 460 -4.82 6.19 -33.50
C GLY A 460 -3.32 5.92 -33.41
N GLY A 461 -2.84 5.23 -32.37
CA GLY A 461 -1.41 5.03 -32.10
C GLY A 461 -0.79 6.18 -31.30
N LEU A 462 0.53 6.30 -31.35
CA LEU A 462 1.23 7.40 -30.68
C LEU A 462 1.02 8.73 -31.45
N PRO A 463 0.70 9.84 -30.76
CA PRO A 463 0.74 11.16 -31.36
C PRO A 463 2.14 11.50 -31.88
N LYS A 464 2.24 12.30 -32.95
CA LYS A 464 3.52 12.86 -33.44
C LYS A 464 4.06 13.88 -32.43
N PHE A 465 4.73 13.42 -31.37
CA PHE A 465 5.26 14.29 -30.32
C PHE A 465 6.31 15.28 -30.87
N MET A 466 6.47 16.41 -30.19
CA MET A 466 7.49 17.39 -30.53
C MET A 466 8.87 16.97 -30.03
N ASP A 467 9.90 17.16 -30.86
CA ASP A 467 11.27 16.89 -30.47
C ASP A 467 11.82 17.89 -29.43
N ALA A 468 12.92 17.52 -28.78
CA ALA A 468 13.55 18.35 -27.75
C ALA A 468 13.98 19.73 -28.28
N SER A 469 14.36 19.84 -29.56
CA SER A 469 14.75 21.14 -30.15
C SER A 469 13.55 22.06 -30.34
N SER A 470 12.43 21.55 -30.85
CA SER A 470 11.19 22.31 -31.05
C SER A 470 10.58 22.75 -29.72
N MET A 471 10.65 21.90 -28.69
CA MET A 471 10.20 22.25 -27.33
C MET A 471 11.07 23.34 -26.70
N ASN A 472 12.40 23.26 -26.85
CA ASN A 472 13.32 24.32 -26.39
C ASN A 472 13.06 25.64 -27.14
N ASN A 473 12.86 25.60 -28.46
CA ASN A 473 12.53 26.78 -29.27
C ASN A 473 11.17 27.42 -28.87
N PHE A 474 10.23 26.63 -28.34
CA PHE A 474 8.97 27.11 -27.77
C PHE A 474 9.09 27.63 -26.31
N GLY A 475 10.27 27.51 -25.68
CA GLY A 475 10.48 27.97 -24.30
C GLY A 475 10.11 26.94 -23.21
N ILE A 476 10.27 25.65 -23.51
CA ILE A 476 10.22 24.53 -22.55
C ILE A 476 11.57 23.80 -22.59
N LYS A 477 12.31 23.86 -21.47
CA LYS A 477 13.71 23.39 -21.37
C LYS A 477 13.81 21.86 -21.28
N VAL A 478 13.62 21.18 -22.42
CA VAL A 478 13.76 19.72 -22.54
C VAL A 478 15.23 19.31 -22.63
N ASP A 479 15.62 18.24 -21.94
CA ASP A 479 16.96 17.67 -22.06
C ASP A 479 17.15 16.98 -23.42
N LYS A 480 18.20 17.38 -24.16
CA LYS A 480 18.50 16.83 -25.50
C LYS A 480 19.34 15.55 -25.47
N ASN A 481 19.93 15.22 -24.32
CA ASN A 481 20.80 14.07 -24.11
C ASN A 481 20.05 12.90 -23.46
N TYR A 482 18.98 13.18 -22.70
CA TYR A 482 18.10 12.15 -22.18
C TYR A 482 17.51 11.27 -23.30
N ARG A 483 17.30 9.99 -23.00
CA ARG A 483 16.69 9.01 -23.91
C ARG A 483 15.65 8.21 -23.13
N SER A 484 14.46 8.11 -23.72
CA SER A 484 13.35 7.28 -23.24
C SER A 484 13.82 5.84 -22.97
N TRP A 485 13.39 5.25 -21.86
CA TRP A 485 13.71 3.88 -21.50
C TRP A 485 12.83 2.81 -22.17
N VAL A 486 11.87 3.24 -23.00
CA VAL A 486 11.06 2.41 -23.89
C VAL A 486 11.00 3.02 -25.30
N SER A 487 10.96 2.19 -26.34
CA SER A 487 10.77 2.62 -27.74
C SER A 487 9.29 2.73 -28.13
N GLU A 488 9.00 3.06 -29.39
CA GLU A 488 7.64 2.99 -29.92
C GLU A 488 7.15 1.54 -30.10
N ASP A 489 8.07 0.58 -30.28
CA ASP A 489 7.76 -0.86 -30.36
C ASP A 489 7.32 -1.44 -29.00
N ASP A 490 7.81 -0.87 -27.90
CA ASP A 490 7.37 -1.17 -26.52
C ASP A 490 5.94 -0.64 -26.22
N MET A 491 5.31 0.08 -27.15
CA MET A 491 4.03 0.79 -26.98
C MET A 491 2.91 0.24 -27.90
N PRO A 492 2.54 -1.05 -27.78
CA PRO A 492 1.60 -1.67 -28.70
C PRO A 492 0.16 -1.12 -28.57
N HIS A 493 -0.54 -0.97 -29.70
CA HIS A 493 -1.95 -0.55 -29.74
C HIS A 493 -2.90 -1.38 -28.85
N ASN A 494 -2.55 -2.65 -28.58
CA ASN A 494 -3.32 -3.58 -27.74
C ASN A 494 -2.72 -3.79 -26.34
N GLU A 495 -1.94 -2.81 -25.82
CA GLU A 495 -1.43 -2.77 -24.44
C GLU A 495 -2.53 -3.15 -23.45
N ARG A 496 -2.29 -4.18 -22.62
CA ARG A 496 -3.23 -4.59 -21.58
C ARG A 496 -3.08 -3.67 -20.36
N CYS A 497 -4.13 -3.55 -19.55
CA CYS A 497 -4.07 -2.77 -18.30
C CYS A 497 -2.89 -3.21 -17.41
N SER A 498 -2.65 -4.53 -17.29
CA SER A 498 -1.51 -5.07 -16.55
C SER A 498 -0.15 -4.84 -17.20
N ASP A 499 -0.07 -4.57 -18.51
CA ASP A 499 1.19 -4.25 -19.19
C ASP A 499 1.53 -2.75 -19.04
N TYR A 500 0.51 -1.88 -19.06
CA TYR A 500 0.62 -0.47 -18.66
C TYR A 500 1.19 -0.31 -17.24
N PHE A 501 0.61 -1.03 -16.27
CA PHE A 501 1.14 -1.06 -14.90
C PHE A 501 2.60 -1.56 -14.87
N LYS A 502 2.95 -2.63 -15.59
CA LYS A 502 4.34 -3.12 -15.66
C LYS A 502 5.33 -2.08 -16.18
N ARG A 503 5.04 -1.34 -17.25
CA ARG A 503 5.98 -0.33 -17.78
C ARG A 503 6.08 0.89 -16.87
N CYS A 504 4.98 1.31 -16.25
CA CYS A 504 4.99 2.35 -15.20
C CYS A 504 5.86 1.89 -14.01
N HIS A 505 5.69 0.66 -13.53
CA HIS A 505 6.47 0.10 -12.43
C HIS A 505 7.97 -0.03 -12.76
N LYS A 506 8.33 -0.46 -13.99
CA LYS A 506 9.72 -0.44 -14.48
C LYS A 506 10.31 0.96 -14.42
N PHE A 507 9.60 1.97 -14.93
CA PHE A 507 10.04 3.36 -14.94
C PHE A 507 10.26 3.91 -13.52
N ILE A 508 9.25 3.85 -12.66
CA ILE A 508 9.33 4.43 -11.30
C ILE A 508 10.40 3.73 -10.44
N SER A 509 10.58 2.41 -10.58
CA SER A 509 11.63 1.66 -9.88
C SER A 509 13.02 2.07 -10.35
N ARG A 510 13.17 2.40 -11.64
CA ARG A 510 14.41 2.90 -12.20
C ARG A 510 14.69 4.35 -11.78
N VAL A 511 13.68 5.23 -11.73
CA VAL A 511 13.81 6.58 -11.12
C VAL A 511 14.24 6.47 -9.66
N ALA A 512 13.61 5.59 -8.88
CA ALA A 512 13.96 5.35 -7.48
C ALA A 512 15.42 4.88 -7.32
N LYS A 513 15.90 4.00 -8.21
CA LYS A 513 17.28 3.47 -8.17
C LYS A 513 18.35 4.44 -8.69
N GLU A 514 18.11 5.14 -9.78
CA GLU A 514 19.16 5.85 -10.55
C GLU A 514 19.22 7.36 -10.29
N THR A 515 18.22 7.95 -9.62
CA THR A 515 18.24 9.37 -9.21
C THR A 515 18.32 9.54 -7.69
N LYS A 516 18.64 10.75 -7.22
CA LYS A 516 18.73 11.13 -5.79
C LYS A 516 18.11 12.51 -5.59
N GLY A 517 17.60 12.77 -4.37
CA GLY A 517 16.84 13.98 -4.06
C GLY A 517 15.38 13.89 -4.51
N ASP A 518 14.58 14.92 -4.21
CA ASP A 518 13.16 14.95 -4.56
C ASP A 518 12.96 15.06 -6.07
N ILE A 519 11.94 14.39 -6.60
CA ILE A 519 11.70 14.21 -8.05
C ILE A 519 10.31 14.72 -8.44
N LEU A 520 10.19 15.43 -9.56
CA LEU A 520 8.91 15.81 -10.19
C LEU A 520 8.63 14.86 -11.38
N ILE A 521 7.42 14.30 -11.45
CA ILE A 521 6.94 13.51 -12.60
C ILE A 521 5.59 14.08 -13.08
N THR A 522 5.50 14.44 -14.36
CA THR A 522 4.24 14.86 -15.01
C THR A 522 3.75 13.83 -16.02
N GLY A 523 2.49 13.44 -15.88
CA GLY A 523 1.83 12.48 -16.75
C GLY A 523 0.33 12.67 -16.79
N HIS A 524 -0.40 11.56 -16.77
CA HIS A 524 -1.84 11.50 -16.97
C HIS A 524 -2.52 11.02 -15.70
N ALA A 525 -3.87 11.01 -15.66
CA ALA A 525 -4.59 10.55 -14.47
C ALA A 525 -4.21 9.11 -14.08
N GLY A 526 -4.05 8.22 -15.06
CA GLY A 526 -3.57 6.86 -14.86
C GLY A 526 -2.15 6.76 -14.31
N SER A 527 -1.30 7.78 -14.51
CA SER A 527 0.08 7.77 -14.04
C SER A 527 0.19 7.81 -12.51
N LEU A 528 -0.77 8.40 -11.79
CA LEU A 528 -0.75 8.45 -10.32
C LEU A 528 -0.81 7.03 -9.74
N ASP A 529 -1.79 6.22 -10.15
CA ASP A 529 -1.92 4.84 -9.67
C ASP A 529 -0.89 3.90 -10.34
N GLY A 530 -0.67 4.06 -11.66
CA GLY A 530 0.28 3.25 -12.43
C GLY A 530 1.71 3.31 -11.91
N LEU A 531 2.18 4.49 -11.48
CA LEU A 531 3.52 4.68 -10.92
C LEU A 531 3.56 4.44 -9.41
N SER A 532 2.51 4.76 -8.64
CA SER A 532 2.56 4.61 -7.17
C SER A 532 2.30 3.19 -6.68
N ARG A 533 1.48 2.40 -7.36
CA ARG A 533 0.92 1.18 -6.77
C ARG A 533 1.98 0.10 -6.55
N GLN A 534 2.62 -0.38 -7.61
CA GLN A 534 3.58 -1.49 -7.50
C GLN A 534 4.89 -1.14 -6.78
N ILE A 535 5.27 0.14 -6.65
CA ILE A 535 6.46 0.54 -5.87
C ILE A 535 6.20 0.58 -4.35
N GLN A 536 4.93 0.58 -3.94
CA GLN A 536 4.49 0.23 -2.57
C GLN A 536 4.35 -1.30 -2.40
N GLY A 537 4.77 -2.10 -3.38
CA GLY A 537 4.52 -3.54 -3.50
C GLY A 537 3.13 -3.92 -4.01
N LEU A 538 2.15 -3.01 -3.92
CA LEU A 538 0.74 -3.28 -4.20
C LEU A 538 0.50 -3.78 -5.64
N SER A 539 -0.25 -4.85 -5.77
CA SER A 539 -0.55 -5.49 -7.06
C SER A 539 -1.37 -4.60 -8.00
N PRO A 540 -1.14 -4.67 -9.33
CA PRO A 540 -1.81 -3.80 -10.31
C PRO A 540 -3.34 -4.00 -10.30
N ARG A 541 -4.10 -2.92 -10.55
CA ARG A 541 -5.57 -2.99 -10.49
C ARG A 541 -6.17 -3.70 -11.71
N PRO A 542 -7.29 -4.44 -11.55
CA PRO A 542 -8.13 -4.84 -12.67
C PRO A 542 -8.66 -3.61 -13.43
N MET A 543 -8.93 -3.78 -14.72
CA MET A 543 -9.26 -2.68 -15.64
C MET A 543 -10.45 -1.80 -15.19
N PRO A 544 -11.59 -2.33 -14.69
CA PRO A 544 -12.72 -1.49 -14.31
C PRO A 544 -12.40 -0.55 -13.14
N GLU A 545 -11.67 -1.07 -12.14
CA GLU A 545 -11.25 -0.32 -10.96
C GLU A 545 -10.25 0.79 -11.31
N PHE A 546 -9.25 0.47 -12.14
CA PHE A 546 -8.30 1.45 -12.67
C PHE A 546 -9.01 2.60 -13.39
N VAL A 547 -9.92 2.29 -14.33
CA VAL A 547 -10.70 3.29 -15.06
C VAL A 547 -11.60 4.11 -14.11
N GLY A 548 -12.21 3.47 -13.11
CA GLY A 548 -13.04 4.11 -12.08
C GLY A 548 -12.28 5.01 -11.08
N ILE A 549 -10.94 4.97 -11.08
CA ILE A 549 -10.07 5.88 -10.32
C ILE A 549 -9.55 7.00 -11.23
N VAL A 550 -9.16 6.66 -12.46
CA VAL A 550 -8.70 7.62 -13.49
C VAL A 550 -9.69 8.76 -13.70
N THR A 551 -11.00 8.50 -13.68
CA THR A 551 -12.05 9.50 -13.83
C THR A 551 -12.19 10.46 -12.64
N LYS A 552 -11.67 10.10 -11.45
CA LYS A 552 -11.81 10.87 -10.20
C LYS A 552 -10.63 11.83 -9.93
N ILE A 553 -9.52 11.71 -10.67
CA ILE A 553 -8.31 12.51 -10.46
C ILE A 553 -8.42 13.84 -11.21
N PRO A 554 -8.46 15.01 -10.54
CA PRO A 554 -8.62 16.32 -11.19
C PRO A 554 -7.35 16.76 -11.94
N TYR A 555 -7.46 17.82 -12.75
CA TYR A 555 -6.31 18.49 -13.37
C TYR A 555 -5.33 19.01 -12.32
N CYS A 556 -4.01 18.88 -12.57
CA CYS A 556 -2.95 19.09 -11.58
C CYS A 556 -3.09 18.25 -10.28
N GLY A 557 -4.04 17.30 -10.22
CA GLY A 557 -4.17 16.35 -9.12
C GLY A 557 -2.89 15.55 -8.95
N SER A 558 -2.45 15.39 -7.70
CA SER A 558 -1.10 14.95 -7.37
C SER A 558 -1.07 13.86 -6.30
N LEU A 559 0.05 13.17 -6.26
CA LEU A 559 0.38 12.11 -5.31
C LEU A 559 1.85 12.23 -4.93
N VAL A 560 2.18 12.04 -3.65
CA VAL A 560 3.57 12.04 -3.18
C VAL A 560 3.92 10.66 -2.65
N LEU A 561 4.94 10.05 -3.23
CA LEU A 561 5.61 8.89 -2.66
C LEU A 561 6.75 9.37 -1.75
N GLU A 562 6.90 8.76 -0.59
CA GLU A 562 8.03 8.93 0.31
C GLU A 562 8.81 7.61 0.45
N ASP A 563 10.14 7.71 0.44
CA ASP A 563 11.06 6.59 0.65
C ASP A 563 11.07 6.14 2.12
N CYS A 564 10.91 4.85 2.37
CA CYS A 564 11.06 4.22 3.69
C CYS A 564 12.22 3.21 3.66
N PRO A 565 13.49 3.67 3.77
CA PRO A 565 14.67 2.79 3.70
C PRO A 565 14.67 1.69 4.75
N GLU A 566 14.00 1.89 5.89
CA GLU A 566 13.89 0.90 6.96
C GLU A 566 13.05 -0.32 6.55
N LEU A 567 12.14 -0.15 5.58
CA LEU A 567 11.23 -1.18 5.06
C LEU A 567 11.65 -1.69 3.67
N GLY A 568 12.40 -0.88 2.91
CA GLY A 568 12.75 -1.16 1.52
C GLY A 568 11.56 -1.00 0.55
N ILE A 569 10.60 -0.14 0.89
CA ILE A 569 9.44 0.21 0.06
C ILE A 569 9.28 1.73 0.01
N TRP A 570 8.51 2.21 -0.96
CA TRP A 570 7.94 3.56 -0.92
C TRP A 570 6.54 3.50 -0.32
N GLN A 571 6.03 4.63 0.19
CA GLN A 571 4.66 4.78 0.70
C GLN A 571 4.02 6.05 0.13
N ILE A 572 2.71 6.06 -0.13
CA ILE A 572 1.99 7.32 -0.35
C ILE A 572 1.96 8.12 0.96
N VAL A 573 2.24 9.43 0.86
CA VAL A 573 2.06 10.40 1.93
C VAL A 573 1.25 11.60 1.43
N ASP A 574 0.69 12.37 2.36
CA ASP A 574 -0.04 13.60 2.03
C ASP A 574 0.87 14.58 1.26
N PRO A 575 0.39 15.19 0.16
CA PRO A 575 1.07 16.31 -0.46
C PRO A 575 1.27 17.44 0.57
N PRO A 576 2.49 18.00 0.71
CA PRO A 576 2.78 19.01 1.74
C PRO A 576 2.19 20.41 1.44
N TYR A 577 1.24 20.51 0.51
CA TYR A 577 0.59 21.73 0.05
C TYR A 577 -0.89 21.44 -0.24
N PRO A 578 -1.81 22.42 -0.11
CA PRO A 578 -3.23 22.19 -0.27
C PRO A 578 -3.62 21.82 -1.72
N PRO A 579 -4.70 21.05 -1.92
CA PRO A 579 -5.26 20.78 -3.24
C PRO A 579 -5.87 22.03 -3.88
N LEU A 580 -5.96 22.05 -5.21
CA LEU A 580 -6.60 23.11 -5.98
C LEU A 580 -8.00 22.68 -6.45
N THR A 581 -9.00 23.52 -6.19
CA THR A 581 -10.39 23.34 -6.64
C THR A 581 -10.95 24.68 -7.12
N HIS A 582 -11.65 24.69 -8.25
CA HIS A 582 -12.41 25.85 -8.73
C HIS A 582 -13.64 25.41 -9.54
N ALA A 583 -14.61 26.31 -9.70
CA ALA A 583 -15.77 26.09 -10.55
C ALA A 583 -15.43 26.26 -12.06
N PRO A 584 -16.24 25.70 -12.97
CA PRO A 584 -16.22 26.08 -14.38
C PRO A 584 -16.68 27.53 -14.59
N ASN A 585 -16.24 28.17 -15.66
CA ASN A 585 -16.74 29.49 -16.10
C ASN A 585 -17.32 29.34 -17.52
N PRO A 586 -18.65 29.50 -17.73
CA PRO A 586 -19.28 29.27 -19.03
C PRO A 586 -18.93 30.37 -20.04
N ARG A 587 -19.03 30.04 -21.34
CA ARG A 587 -18.95 31.06 -22.40
C ARG A 587 -20.20 31.94 -22.34
N PHE A 588 -20.01 33.22 -22.05
CA PHE A 588 -21.01 34.26 -22.31
C PHE A 588 -21.08 34.54 -23.83
N ASP A 589 -22.29 34.70 -24.36
CA ASP A 589 -22.53 35.33 -25.65
C ASP A 589 -23.38 36.57 -25.43
N TRP A 590 -22.83 37.74 -25.77
CA TRP A 590 -23.46 39.03 -25.51
C TRP A 590 -24.70 39.27 -26.38
N LYS A 591 -24.86 38.50 -27.48
CA LYS A 591 -26.00 38.62 -28.39
C LYS A 591 -27.35 38.31 -27.74
N ILE A 592 -27.38 37.55 -26.63
CA ILE A 592 -28.60 37.27 -25.87
C ILE A 592 -29.25 38.54 -25.27
N LEU A 593 -28.54 39.68 -25.29
CA LEU A 593 -29.02 40.98 -24.85
C LEU A 593 -29.59 41.84 -26.01
N GLN A 594 -29.60 41.35 -27.25
CA GLN A 594 -30.03 42.14 -28.42
C GLN A 594 -31.51 41.96 -28.82
N GLY A 595 -32.17 40.90 -28.33
CA GLY A 595 -33.51 40.48 -28.77
C GLY A 595 -33.47 39.36 -29.80
#